data_AF-A0A151ECE0-F1
#
_entry.id   AF-A0A151ECE0-F1
#
_cell.length_a   1.000
_cell.length_b   1.000
_cell.length_c   1.000
_cell.angle_alpha   90.00
_cell.angle_beta   90.00
_cell.angle_gamma   90.00
#
_symmetry.space_group_name_H-M   'P 1'
#
loop_
_entity.id
_entity.type
_entity.pdbx_description
1 polymer ?
#
loop_
_entity_poly.entity_id
_entity_poly.type
_entity_poly.pdbx_seq_one_letter_code
_entity_poly.pdbx_strand_id
1 'polypeptide(L)'
;MEKSTDSLSLKKYCVPCGSSCCKISQTIGSPIISEEEKEKIEDYLKKNNKNINCYKRIDVDDEHYYILKENNGDCCFLQGNNCMIQEVKPLDCQDYPVKAVYEDNKIVFIIDTECPASDSLTPEFIEEAKKIALKCMNQFSSKTYNHWLKNFVGWVYKTNKKLD
;
A
#
# COMPACT_ATOMS: atom_id res chain seq x y z
N MET A 1 -10.51 -27.39 2.72
CA MET A 1 -10.45 -26.67 1.43
C MET A 1 -9.71 -25.37 1.68
N GLU A 2 -8.40 -25.36 1.42
CA GLU A 2 -7.61 -24.14 1.45
C GLU A 2 -8.09 -23.24 0.31
N LYS A 3 -8.72 -22.12 0.65
CA LYS A 3 -8.99 -21.06 -0.33
C LYS A 3 -7.63 -20.48 -0.72
N SER A 4 -7.22 -20.73 -1.96
CA SER A 4 -5.99 -20.18 -2.52
C SER A 4 -5.98 -18.66 -2.34
N THR A 5 -4.98 -18.17 -1.62
CA THR A 5 -4.68 -16.76 -1.35
C THR A 5 -4.29 -15.95 -2.60
N ASP A 6 -4.41 -16.53 -3.80
CA ASP A 6 -4.06 -15.93 -5.08
C ASP A 6 -5.06 -14.85 -5.57
N SER A 7 -6.26 -14.75 -4.97
CA SER A 7 -7.29 -13.80 -5.44
C SER A 7 -7.00 -12.34 -5.10
N LEU A 8 -6.06 -12.06 -4.19
CA LEU A 8 -5.78 -10.71 -3.65
C LEU A 8 -4.44 -10.15 -4.08
N SER A 9 -3.65 -10.93 -4.81
CA SER A 9 -2.34 -10.51 -5.26
C SER A 9 -2.44 -9.78 -6.58
N LEU A 10 -2.26 -8.46 -6.56
CA LEU A 10 -2.02 -7.69 -7.77
C LEU A 10 -0.73 -8.06 -8.49
N LYS A 11 0.06 -9.03 -7.99
CA LYS A 11 1.29 -9.51 -8.65
C LYS A 11 1.08 -9.78 -10.14
N LYS A 12 -0.09 -10.32 -10.53
CA LYS A 12 -0.43 -10.57 -11.94
C LYS A 12 -0.51 -9.31 -12.80
N TYR A 13 -0.77 -8.15 -12.21
CA TYR A 13 -0.76 -6.83 -12.86
C TYR A 13 0.52 -6.04 -12.60
N CYS A 14 1.14 -6.19 -11.41
CA CYS A 14 2.36 -5.47 -11.01
C CYS A 14 3.60 -5.88 -11.83
N VAL A 15 3.76 -7.18 -12.13
CA VAL A 15 4.94 -7.66 -12.87
C VAL A 15 4.91 -7.18 -14.34
N PRO A 16 3.79 -7.25 -15.07
CA PRO A 16 3.68 -6.66 -16.41
C PRO A 16 3.87 -5.14 -16.46
N CYS A 17 3.42 -4.40 -15.44
CA CYS A 17 3.65 -2.94 -15.38
C CYS A 17 5.08 -2.58 -14.94
N GLY A 18 5.95 -3.56 -14.73
CA GLY A 18 7.34 -3.36 -14.34
C GLY A 18 7.53 -2.77 -12.94
N SER A 19 6.53 -2.94 -12.06
CA SER A 19 6.51 -2.36 -10.71
C SER A 19 6.68 -0.84 -10.70
N SER A 20 6.08 -0.15 -11.68
CA SER A 20 6.20 1.31 -11.83
C SER A 20 5.87 2.07 -10.56
N CYS A 21 4.83 1.67 -9.82
CA CYS A 21 4.47 2.33 -8.57
C CYS A 21 5.53 2.21 -7.46
N CYS A 22 6.35 1.15 -7.50
CA CYS A 22 7.48 0.97 -6.62
C CYS A 22 8.76 1.66 -7.11
N LYS A 23 8.80 2.15 -8.35
CA LYS A 23 9.95 2.85 -8.96
C LYS A 23 9.82 4.37 -8.97
N ILE A 24 8.60 4.86 -8.78
CA ILE A 24 8.27 6.28 -8.80
C ILE A 24 7.57 6.66 -7.50
N SER A 25 8.05 6.12 -6.37
CA SER A 25 7.42 6.29 -5.04
C SER A 25 7.32 7.77 -4.64
N GLN A 26 8.22 8.62 -5.14
CA GLN A 26 8.17 10.07 -4.90
C GLN A 26 6.90 10.74 -5.45
N THR A 27 6.32 10.19 -6.52
CA THR A 27 5.13 10.78 -7.17
C THR A 27 3.82 10.19 -6.66
N ILE A 28 3.83 8.88 -6.35
CA ILE A 28 2.65 8.16 -5.88
C ILE A 28 2.52 8.30 -4.36
N GLY A 29 3.60 8.04 -3.64
CA GLY A 29 3.64 8.07 -2.19
C GLY A 29 4.38 6.89 -1.58
N SER A 30 4.44 6.89 -0.25
CA SER A 30 4.91 5.74 0.53
C SER A 30 3.74 5.08 1.25
N PRO A 31 3.73 3.73 1.33
CA PRO A 31 2.70 3.04 2.09
C PRO A 31 2.75 3.38 3.58
N ILE A 32 1.58 3.34 4.22
CA ILE A 32 1.47 3.32 5.68
C ILE A 32 1.64 1.89 6.18
N ILE A 33 2.42 1.73 7.25
CA ILE A 33 2.77 0.44 7.81
C ILE A 33 2.60 0.50 9.33
N SER A 34 1.80 -0.42 9.87
CA SER A 34 1.63 -0.59 11.32
C SER A 34 2.85 -1.26 11.96
N GLU A 35 2.98 -1.19 13.29
CA GLU A 35 4.05 -1.93 13.99
C GLU A 35 3.96 -3.44 13.71
N GLU A 36 2.75 -4.01 13.76
CA GLU A 36 2.53 -5.44 13.50
C GLU A 36 2.97 -5.86 12.09
N GLU A 37 2.71 -5.03 11.07
CA GLU A 37 3.17 -5.29 9.71
C GLU A 37 4.69 -5.17 9.58
N LYS A 38 5.29 -4.15 10.21
CA LYS A 38 6.74 -3.99 10.25
C LYS A 38 7.40 -5.23 10.86
N GLU A 39 6.92 -5.70 12.01
CA GLU A 39 7.42 -6.91 12.68
C GLU A 39 7.30 -8.14 11.77
N LYS A 40 6.15 -8.33 11.12
CA LYS A 40 5.94 -9.43 10.15
C LYS A 40 6.94 -9.39 8.99
N ILE A 41 7.21 -8.20 8.45
CA ILE A 41 8.18 -8.04 7.36
C ILE A 41 9.60 -8.27 7.86
N GLU A 42 9.97 -7.75 9.03
CA GLU A 42 11.29 -7.97 9.63
C GLU A 42 11.54 -9.47 9.91
N ASP A 43 10.57 -10.17 10.46
CA ASP A 43 10.62 -11.63 10.67
C ASP A 43 10.77 -12.39 9.36
N TYR A 44 10.04 -11.98 8.32
CA TYR A 44 10.15 -12.57 7.00
C TYR A 44 11.55 -12.39 6.40
N LEU A 45 12.09 -11.17 6.47
CA LEU A 45 13.43 -10.86 5.97
C LEU A 45 14.50 -11.66 6.72
N LYS A 46 14.39 -11.74 8.05
CA LYS A 46 15.29 -12.53 8.91
C LYS A 46 15.28 -14.00 8.54
N LYS A 47 14.09 -14.60 8.35
CA LYS A 47 13.94 -16.00 7.90
C LYS A 47 14.59 -16.26 6.53
N ASN A 48 14.69 -15.23 5.70
CA ASN A 48 15.30 -15.28 4.37
C ASN A 48 16.75 -14.77 4.35
N ASN A 49 17.43 -14.66 5.51
CA ASN A 49 18.80 -14.16 5.65
C ASN A 49 19.04 -12.77 5.03
N LYS A 50 18.02 -11.91 5.06
CA LYS A 50 18.08 -10.51 4.60
C LYS A 50 18.01 -9.58 5.81
N ASN A 51 18.85 -8.55 5.81
CA ASN A 51 18.81 -7.50 6.82
C ASN A 51 18.75 -6.14 6.11
N ILE A 52 17.58 -5.51 6.11
CA ILE A 52 17.30 -4.28 5.38
C ILE A 52 16.64 -3.28 6.33
N ASN A 53 17.31 -2.17 6.62
CA ASN A 53 16.72 -1.07 7.39
C ASN A 53 15.99 -0.11 6.46
N CYS A 54 14.73 -0.42 6.17
CA CYS A 54 13.91 0.40 5.27
C CYS A 54 12.94 1.35 5.97
N TYR A 55 12.68 1.21 7.27
CA TYR A 55 11.59 1.96 7.88
C TYR A 55 12.00 3.36 8.31
N LYS A 56 11.10 4.33 8.13
CA LYS A 56 11.13 5.61 8.82
C LYS A 56 9.86 5.72 9.67
N ARG A 57 10.05 5.86 10.98
CA ARG A 57 8.98 6.06 11.95
C ARG A 57 8.44 7.49 11.84
N ILE A 58 7.12 7.63 11.92
CA ILE A 58 6.39 8.89 11.97
C ILE A 58 5.48 8.84 13.20
N ASP A 59 5.64 9.79 14.11
CA ASP A 59 4.83 9.91 15.32
C ASP A 59 3.71 10.95 15.09
N VAL A 60 2.49 10.63 15.49
CA VAL A 60 1.29 11.48 15.41
C VAL A 60 0.57 11.41 16.76
N ASP A 61 0.80 12.41 17.59
CA ASP A 61 0.35 12.45 19.00
C ASP A 61 0.78 11.18 19.78
N ASP A 62 -0.19 10.35 20.20
CA ASP A 62 -0.01 9.13 20.99
C ASP A 62 0.08 7.86 20.13
N GLU A 63 0.05 7.97 18.80
CA GLU A 63 0.14 6.85 17.85
C GLU A 63 1.32 7.06 16.89
N HIS A 64 1.79 5.97 16.27
CA HIS A 64 2.85 6.03 15.25
C HIS A 64 2.59 5.07 14.11
N TYR A 65 3.21 5.34 12.98
CA TYR A 65 3.28 4.44 11.85
C TYR A 65 4.66 4.50 11.20
N TYR A 66 4.88 3.61 10.24
CA TYR A 66 6.09 3.57 9.45
C TYR A 66 5.79 3.87 7.98
N ILE A 67 6.75 4.54 7.35
CA ILE A 67 6.85 4.67 5.90
C ILE A 67 8.13 3.98 5.43
N LEU A 68 8.21 3.69 4.13
CA LEU A 68 9.40 3.11 3.52
C LEU A 68 10.39 4.22 3.12
N LYS A 69 11.66 3.98 3.39
CA LYS A 69 12.78 4.73 2.82
C LYS A 69 12.90 4.39 1.34
N GLU A 70 13.34 5.37 0.58
CA GLU A 70 13.65 5.19 -0.83
C GLU A 70 15.13 4.89 -1.01
N ASN A 71 15.45 4.11 -2.04
CA ASN A 71 16.81 3.88 -2.51
C ASN A 71 16.89 4.31 -3.98
N ASN A 72 17.56 5.44 -4.26
CA ASN A 72 17.62 6.05 -5.60
C ASN A 72 16.25 6.36 -6.22
N GLY A 73 15.24 6.70 -5.42
CA GLY A 73 13.88 6.98 -5.88
C GLY A 73 12.96 5.76 -5.99
N ASP A 74 13.50 4.56 -5.79
CA ASP A 74 12.76 3.31 -5.75
C ASP A 74 12.43 2.88 -4.32
N CYS A 75 11.40 2.08 -4.15
CA CYS A 75 11.11 1.36 -2.92
C CYS A 75 12.30 0.46 -2.53
N CYS A 76 12.77 0.57 -1.29
CA CYS A 76 13.89 -0.22 -0.74
C CYS A 76 13.76 -1.75 -0.87
N PHE A 77 12.55 -2.28 -1.04
CA PHE A 77 12.26 -3.71 -1.17
C PHE A 77 12.12 -4.14 -2.62
N LEU A 78 12.31 -3.22 -3.57
CA LEU A 78 12.30 -3.52 -4.99
C LEU A 78 13.68 -4.02 -5.42
N GLN A 79 13.72 -5.21 -6.02
CA GLN A 79 14.91 -5.78 -6.65
C GLN A 79 14.62 -6.02 -8.13
N GLY A 80 15.10 -5.09 -8.97
CA GLY A 80 14.71 -5.04 -10.39
C GLY A 80 13.21 -4.70 -10.51
N ASN A 81 12.40 -5.69 -10.89
CA ASN A 81 10.94 -5.55 -10.95
C ASN A 81 10.21 -6.37 -9.87
N ASN A 82 10.95 -7.05 -8.99
CA ASN A 82 10.38 -7.99 -8.02
C ASN A 82 10.38 -7.40 -6.61
N CYS A 83 9.23 -7.48 -5.94
CA CYS A 83 9.11 -7.09 -4.54
C CYS A 83 9.67 -8.22 -3.65
N MET A 84 10.69 -7.92 -2.84
CA MET A 84 11.34 -8.88 -1.95
C MET A 84 10.46 -9.33 -0.79
N ILE A 85 9.38 -8.60 -0.51
CA ILE A 85 8.44 -8.86 0.60
C ILE A 85 7.04 -9.21 0.07
N GLN A 86 6.94 -9.75 -1.16
CA GLN A 86 5.68 -9.99 -1.85
C GLN A 86 4.65 -10.79 -1.02
N GLU A 87 5.12 -11.74 -0.21
CA GLU A 87 4.28 -12.64 0.61
C GLU A 87 3.77 -11.98 1.89
N VAL A 88 4.42 -10.90 2.34
CA VAL A 88 4.13 -10.18 3.59
C VAL A 88 3.96 -8.69 3.36
N LYS A 89 3.50 -8.30 2.16
CA LYS A 89 3.28 -6.90 1.82
C LYS A 89 2.36 -6.21 2.85
N PRO A 90 2.61 -4.94 3.19
CA PRO A 90 1.64 -4.14 3.94
C PRO A 90 0.27 -4.13 3.25
N LEU A 91 -0.80 -4.01 4.01
CA LEU A 91 -2.17 -3.91 3.47
C LEU A 91 -2.30 -2.77 2.47
N ASP A 92 -1.62 -1.64 2.73
CA ASP A 92 -1.60 -0.48 1.84
C ASP A 92 -0.94 -0.74 0.48
N CYS A 93 -0.02 -1.71 0.42
CA CYS A 93 0.55 -2.18 -0.85
C CYS A 93 -0.36 -3.21 -1.55
N GLN A 94 -1.30 -3.80 -0.84
CA GLN A 94 -2.20 -4.84 -1.36
C GLN A 94 -3.48 -4.24 -1.96
N ASP A 95 -3.98 -3.12 -1.42
CA ASP A 95 -5.19 -2.44 -1.90
C ASP A 95 -4.95 -1.46 -3.05
N TYR A 96 -3.73 -0.90 -3.22
CA TYR A 96 -3.39 -0.01 -4.34
C TYR A 96 -3.74 -0.67 -5.69
N PRO A 97 -4.49 -0.06 -6.63
CA PRO A 97 -4.72 1.38 -6.73
C PRO A 97 -5.98 1.88 -6.03
N VAL A 98 -6.66 1.07 -5.23
CA VAL A 98 -7.84 1.46 -4.46
C VAL A 98 -7.42 2.01 -3.08
N LYS A 99 -8.13 3.02 -2.59
CA LYS A 99 -7.96 3.56 -1.24
C LYS A 99 -9.30 3.89 -0.61
N ALA A 100 -9.40 3.72 0.71
CA ALA A 100 -10.48 4.27 1.51
C ALA A 100 -10.08 5.66 1.99
N VAL A 101 -10.98 6.64 1.90
CA VAL A 101 -10.74 8.00 2.40
C VAL A 101 -11.96 8.51 3.18
N TYR A 102 -11.71 9.39 4.14
CA TYR A 102 -12.78 10.07 4.88
C TYR A 102 -13.25 11.30 4.09
N GLU A 103 -14.54 11.36 3.78
CA GLU A 103 -15.21 12.50 3.13
C GLU A 103 -16.55 12.75 3.83
N ASP A 104 -16.79 13.96 4.33
CA ASP A 104 -18.03 14.37 5.01
C ASP A 104 -18.54 13.37 6.08
N ASN A 105 -17.63 12.91 6.96
CA ASN A 105 -17.88 11.90 8.00
C ASN A 105 -18.32 10.52 7.47
N LYS A 106 -18.05 10.22 6.21
CA LYS A 106 -18.28 8.92 5.58
C LYS A 106 -16.96 8.37 5.03
N ILE A 107 -16.92 7.05 4.86
CA ILE A 107 -15.84 6.39 4.13
C ILE A 107 -16.28 6.28 2.69
N VAL A 108 -15.45 6.79 1.79
CA VAL A 108 -15.61 6.61 0.34
C VAL A 108 -14.38 5.88 -0.20
N PHE A 109 -14.55 5.21 -1.34
CA PHE A 109 -13.45 4.54 -2.01
C PHE A 109 -13.06 5.31 -3.25
N ILE A 110 -11.76 5.45 -3.46
CA ILE A 110 -11.19 6.09 -4.64
C ILE A 110 -10.22 5.14 -5.32
N ILE A 111 -9.99 5.36 -6.61
CA ILE A 111 -9.00 4.63 -7.41
C ILE A 111 -8.01 5.59 -8.06
N ASP A 112 -6.72 5.23 -8.06
CA ASP A 112 -5.68 5.93 -8.82
C ASP A 112 -5.85 5.64 -10.32
N THR A 113 -6.29 6.66 -11.06
CA THR A 113 -6.54 6.57 -12.50
C THR A 113 -5.27 6.51 -13.35
N GLU A 114 -4.11 6.91 -12.79
CA GLU A 114 -2.82 6.81 -13.47
C GLU A 114 -2.17 5.42 -13.34
N CYS A 115 -2.73 4.55 -12.49
CA CYS A 115 -2.30 3.17 -12.43
C CYS A 115 -2.60 2.47 -13.77
N PRO A 116 -1.62 1.85 -14.46
CA PRO A 116 -1.90 1.16 -15.73
C PRO A 116 -2.90 0.01 -15.63
N ALA A 117 -3.17 -0.49 -14.41
CA ALA A 117 -4.15 -1.54 -14.16
C ALA A 117 -5.57 -1.01 -13.94
N SER A 118 -5.76 0.30 -13.71
CA SER A 118 -7.04 0.91 -13.28
C SER A 118 -8.20 0.56 -14.21
N ASP A 119 -7.96 0.61 -15.53
CA ASP A 119 -8.96 0.30 -16.56
C ASP A 119 -9.26 -1.21 -16.74
N SER A 120 -8.43 -2.07 -16.14
CA SER A 120 -8.51 -3.53 -16.30
C SER A 120 -8.88 -4.26 -15.02
N LEU A 121 -9.25 -3.54 -13.95
CA LEU A 121 -9.68 -4.15 -12.70
C LEU A 121 -11.08 -4.74 -12.85
N THR A 122 -11.26 -5.98 -12.40
CA THR A 122 -12.59 -6.61 -12.37
C THR A 122 -13.39 -6.11 -11.16
N PRO A 123 -14.73 -6.16 -11.20
CA PRO A 123 -15.55 -5.81 -10.03
C PRO A 123 -15.18 -6.62 -8.78
N GLU A 124 -14.86 -7.91 -8.93
CA GLU A 124 -14.46 -8.76 -7.80
C GLU A 124 -13.14 -8.29 -7.18
N PHE A 125 -12.18 -7.90 -8.02
CA PHE A 125 -10.93 -7.32 -7.55
C PHE A 125 -11.19 -6.03 -6.75
N ILE A 126 -12.04 -5.14 -7.27
CA ILE A 126 -12.36 -3.88 -6.62
C ILE A 126 -13.00 -4.12 -5.25
N GLU A 127 -13.97 -5.02 -5.16
CA GLU A 127 -14.65 -5.32 -3.90
C GLU A 127 -13.71 -5.92 -2.85
N GLU A 128 -12.77 -6.75 -3.26
CA GLU A 128 -11.74 -7.25 -2.37
C GLU A 128 -10.74 -6.16 -1.95
N ALA A 129 -10.31 -5.30 -2.88
CA ALA A 129 -9.43 -4.17 -2.58
C ALA A 129 -10.08 -3.18 -1.61
N LYS A 130 -11.40 -2.92 -1.74
CA LYS A 130 -12.19 -2.12 -0.78
C LYS A 130 -12.12 -2.71 0.64
N LYS A 131 -12.22 -4.04 0.79
CA LYS A 131 -12.11 -4.71 2.10
C LYS A 131 -10.72 -4.56 2.71
N ILE A 132 -9.67 -4.71 1.90
CA ILE A 132 -8.29 -4.50 2.35
C ILE A 132 -8.06 -3.04 2.75
N ALA A 133 -8.55 -2.09 1.94
CA ALA A 133 -8.44 -0.66 2.22
C ALA A 133 -9.11 -0.28 3.54
N LEU A 134 -10.31 -0.80 3.82
CA LEU A 134 -10.96 -0.63 5.11
C LEU A 134 -10.15 -1.24 6.25
N LYS A 135 -9.60 -2.45 6.05
CA LYS A 135 -8.77 -3.10 7.07
C LYS A 135 -7.52 -2.27 7.37
N CYS A 136 -6.85 -1.74 6.34
CA CYS A 136 -5.70 -0.84 6.48
C CYS A 136 -6.08 0.44 7.22
N MET A 137 -7.16 1.11 6.81
CA MET A 137 -7.66 2.31 7.48
C MET A 137 -7.95 2.07 8.97
N ASN A 138 -8.57 0.94 9.30
CA ASN A 138 -8.96 0.60 10.68
C ASN A 138 -7.79 0.19 11.59
N GLN A 139 -6.56 0.08 11.07
CA GLN A 139 -5.37 -0.13 11.90
C GLN A 139 -4.93 1.15 12.64
N PHE A 140 -5.45 2.31 12.23
CA PHE A 140 -5.00 3.60 12.72
C PHE A 140 -6.19 4.44 13.18
N SER A 141 -5.94 5.39 14.09
CA SER A 141 -6.93 6.43 14.35
C SER A 141 -7.20 7.26 13.09
N SER A 142 -8.39 7.83 12.97
CA SER A 142 -8.75 8.69 11.84
C SER A 142 -7.79 9.88 11.67
N LYS A 143 -7.27 10.40 12.79
CA LYS A 143 -6.26 11.47 12.80
C LYS A 143 -4.94 11.02 12.17
N THR A 144 -4.40 9.88 12.59
CA THR A 144 -3.15 9.32 12.07
C THR A 144 -3.27 8.93 10.61
N TYR A 145 -4.37 8.27 10.23
CA TYR A 145 -4.60 7.88 8.84
C TYR A 145 -4.69 9.10 7.90
N ASN A 146 -5.43 10.14 8.30
CA ASN A 146 -5.53 11.37 7.52
C ASN A 146 -4.21 12.16 7.48
N HIS A 147 -3.43 12.14 8.57
CA HIS A 147 -2.08 12.69 8.56
C HIS A 147 -1.21 12.00 7.51
N TRP A 148 -1.24 10.67 7.45
CA TRP A 148 -0.49 9.93 6.44
C TRP A 148 -0.96 10.26 5.02
N LEU A 149 -2.26 10.17 4.73
CA LEU A 149 -2.84 10.46 3.42
C LEU A 149 -2.38 11.83 2.89
N LYS A 150 -2.44 12.86 3.73
CA LYS A 150 -2.10 14.23 3.36
C LYS A 150 -0.61 14.43 3.05
N ASN A 151 0.27 13.74 3.76
CA ASN A 151 1.71 14.02 3.72
C ASN A 151 2.50 13.03 2.86
N PHE A 152 1.98 11.83 2.62
CA PHE A 152 2.75 10.74 2.03
C PHE A 152 2.04 10.04 0.87
N VAL A 153 0.85 10.50 0.45
CA VAL A 153 0.11 9.91 -0.68
C VAL A 153 -0.34 11.01 -1.66
N GLY A 154 0.44 11.21 -2.72
CA GLY A 154 0.26 12.33 -3.64
C GLY A 154 -0.93 12.18 -4.60
N TRP A 155 -1.24 10.95 -5.00
CA TRP A 155 -2.26 10.67 -6.03
C TRP A 155 -3.70 10.86 -5.52
N VAL A 156 -3.92 10.70 -4.20
CA VAL A 156 -5.24 10.81 -3.55
C VAL A 156 -5.90 12.17 -3.82
N TYR A 157 -5.13 13.24 -4.04
CA TYR A 157 -5.67 14.58 -4.28
C TYR A 157 -5.47 15.08 -5.73
N LYS A 158 -4.87 14.27 -6.61
CA LYS A 158 -4.47 14.70 -7.96
C LYS A 158 -5.11 13.87 -9.07
N THR A 159 -5.15 12.55 -8.91
CA THR A 159 -5.36 11.61 -10.03
C THR A 159 -6.35 10.51 -9.65
N ASN A 160 -7.41 10.87 -8.92
CA ASN A 160 -8.37 9.90 -8.40
C ASN A 160 -9.75 9.99 -9.06
N LYS A 161 -10.48 8.87 -9.01
CA LYS A 161 -11.91 8.78 -9.30
C LYS A 161 -12.61 8.09 -8.13
N LYS A 162 -13.82 8.54 -7.77
CA LYS A 162 -14.67 7.82 -6.80
C LYS A 162 -15.16 6.50 -7.39
N LEU A 163 -15.13 5.46 -6.57
CA LEU A 163 -15.76 4.18 -6.85
C LEU A 163 -17.16 4.21 -6.26
N ASP A 164 -18.17 4.05 -7.12
CA ASP A 164 -19.56 3.87 -6.71
C ASP A 164 -19.78 2.53 -5.99
#